data_AF-A0A6B2DLT0-F1
#
_entry.id   AF-A0A6B2DLT0-F1
#
_cell.length_a   1.000
_cell.length_b   1.000
_cell.length_c   1.000
_cell.angle_alpha   90.00
_cell.angle_beta   90.00
_cell.angle_gamma   90.00
#
_symmetry.space_group_name_H-M   'P 1'
#
loop_
_entity.id
_entity.type
_entity.pdbx_description
1 polymer ?
#
loop_
_entity_poly.entity_id
_entity_poly.type
_entity_poly.pdbx_seq_one_letter_code
_entity_poly.pdbx_strand_id
1 'polypeptide(L)'
;YAAANAFLDAVAEHRHELGLPATSLAWGAWDTGMTSALTGTDRERMARSGMPPLAVEQGMALFDAALDHGRPVLLPIRVDL
;
A
#
# COMPACT_ATOMS: atom_id res chain seq x y z
N TYR A 1 -8.38 11.12 -5.27
CA TYR A 1 -7.66 9.99 -4.62
C TYR A 1 -6.24 9.89 -5.14
N ALA A 2 -6.02 9.48 -6.41
CA ALA A 2 -4.69 9.29 -6.98
C ALA A 2 -3.72 10.49 -6.83
N ALA A 3 -4.15 11.71 -7.19
CA ALA A 3 -3.31 12.90 -7.05
C ALA A 3 -2.88 13.20 -5.61
N ALA A 4 -3.73 12.91 -4.63
CA ALA A 4 -3.42 13.11 -3.22
C ALA A 4 -2.39 12.08 -2.73
N ASN A 5 -2.51 10.81 -3.13
CA ASN A 5 -1.53 9.79 -2.77
C ASN A 5 -0.18 10.04 -3.47
N ALA A 6 -0.19 10.45 -4.75
CA ALA A 6 1.03 10.82 -5.47
C ALA A 6 1.76 12.01 -4.81
N PHE A 7 1.02 12.94 -4.20
CA PHE A 7 1.63 14.01 -3.41
C PHE A 7 2.35 13.47 -2.17
N LEU A 8 1.80 12.47 -1.47
CA LEU A 8 2.47 11.86 -0.31
C LEU A 8 3.77 11.15 -0.72
N ASP A 9 3.77 10.47 -1.86
CA ASP A 9 4.96 9.83 -2.43
C ASP A 9 6.05 10.87 -2.71
N ALA A 10 5.69 11.96 -3.39
CA ALA A 10 6.62 13.05 -3.69
C ALA A 10 7.17 13.74 -2.42
N VAL A 11 6.35 13.89 -1.38
CA VAL A 11 6.83 14.43 -0.08
C VAL A 11 7.85 13.51 0.56
N ALA A 12 7.65 12.18 0.50
CA ALA A 12 8.60 11.24 1.08
C ALA A 12 9.94 11.25 0.33
N GLU A 13 9.91 11.28 -1.01
CA GLU A 13 11.11 11.44 -1.85
C GLU A 13 11.83 12.75 -1.54
N HIS A 14 11.12 13.87 -1.53
CA HIS A 14 11.71 15.18 -1.26
C HIS A 14 12.35 15.27 0.13
N ARG A 15 11.74 14.66 1.15
CA ARG A 15 12.34 14.60 2.50
C ARG A 15 13.65 13.81 2.50
N HIS A 16 13.71 12.70 1.77
CA HIS A 16 14.94 11.92 1.63
C HIS A 16 16.06 12.71 0.93
N GLU A 17 15.74 13.50 -0.10
CA GLU A 17 16.71 14.41 -0.74
C GLU A 17 17.31 15.44 0.24
N LEU A 18 16.53 15.84 1.24
CA LEU A 18 16.95 16.74 2.33
C LEU A 18 17.65 16.00 3.48
N GLY A 19 17.86 14.70 3.39
CA GLY A 19 18.44 13.88 4.46
C GLY A 19 17.50 13.67 5.67
N LEU A 20 16.19 13.90 5.47
CA LEU A 20 15.17 13.74 6.51
C LEU A 20 14.42 12.41 6.34
N PRO A 21 14.04 11.75 7.44
CA PRO A 21 13.31 10.48 7.36
C PRO A 21 11.87 10.70 6.86
N ALA A 22 11.43 9.86 5.94
CA ALA A 22 10.04 9.73 5.51
C ALA A 22 9.79 8.39 4.81
N THR A 23 8.60 7.83 4.99
CA THR A 23 8.17 6.62 4.26
C THR A 23 6.72 6.79 3.82
N SER A 24 6.47 6.69 2.51
CA SER A 24 5.14 6.58 1.91
C SER A 24 4.89 5.12 1.51
N LEU A 25 3.73 4.60 1.91
CA LEU A 25 3.31 3.23 1.61
C LEU A 25 2.06 3.28 0.74
N ALA A 26 2.25 3.02 -0.55
CA ALA A 26 1.16 2.92 -1.52
C ALA A 26 0.50 1.53 -1.39
N TRP A 27 -0.39 1.40 -0.41
CA TRP A 27 -1.02 0.12 -0.10
C TRP A 27 -1.89 -0.42 -1.24
N GLY A 28 -1.81 -1.74 -1.44
CA GLY A 28 -2.85 -2.50 -2.12
C GLY A 28 -4.19 -2.47 -1.36
N ALA A 29 -5.18 -3.14 -1.90
CA ALA A 29 -6.46 -3.29 -1.22
C ALA A 29 -6.30 -4.08 0.09
N TRP A 30 -7.04 -3.70 1.12
CA TRP A 30 -7.19 -4.47 2.36
C TRP A 30 -8.54 -5.19 2.34
N ASP A 31 -8.73 -6.23 3.13
CA ASP A 31 -10.04 -6.88 3.29
C ASP A 31 -10.99 -6.07 4.21
N THR A 32 -10.45 -5.11 4.96
CA THR A 32 -11.11 -4.19 5.87
C THR A 32 -11.01 -2.72 5.40
N GLY A 33 -11.68 -1.80 6.11
CA GLY A 33 -11.53 -0.36 5.88
C GLY A 33 -12.24 0.16 4.61
N MET A 34 -11.54 0.92 3.77
CA MET A 34 -12.10 1.59 2.58
C MET A 34 -12.75 0.62 1.57
N THR A 35 -12.34 -0.64 1.61
CA THR A 35 -12.81 -1.75 0.77
C THR A 35 -13.80 -2.67 1.48
N SER A 36 -14.11 -2.42 2.76
CA SER A 36 -15.04 -3.25 3.55
C SER A 36 -16.45 -3.28 2.96
N ALA A 37 -16.89 -2.17 2.36
CA ALA A 37 -18.20 -2.02 1.72
C ALA A 37 -18.26 -2.60 0.30
N LEU A 38 -17.15 -3.08 -0.25
CA LEU A 38 -17.16 -3.76 -1.55
C LEU A 38 -18.02 -5.02 -1.48
N THR A 39 -18.80 -5.28 -2.53
CA THR A 39 -19.60 -6.50 -2.61
C THR A 39 -18.70 -7.72 -2.83
N GLY A 40 -19.22 -8.94 -2.66
CA GLY A 40 -18.48 -10.16 -3.00
C GLY A 40 -17.98 -10.15 -4.45
N THR A 41 -18.81 -9.65 -5.37
CA THR A 41 -18.49 -9.49 -6.80
C THR A 41 -17.33 -8.53 -7.05
N ASP A 42 -17.24 -7.44 -6.30
CA ASP A 42 -16.14 -6.47 -6.41
C ASP A 42 -14.82 -7.06 -5.92
N ARG A 43 -14.86 -7.82 -4.80
CA ARG A 43 -13.68 -8.55 -4.28
C ARG A 43 -13.21 -9.61 -5.27
N GLU A 44 -14.11 -10.40 -5.86
CA GLU A 44 -13.78 -11.40 -6.87
C GLU A 44 -13.20 -10.79 -8.14
N ARG A 45 -13.65 -9.59 -8.54
CA ARG A 45 -13.08 -8.85 -9.66
C ARG A 45 -11.65 -8.40 -9.37
N MET A 46 -11.38 -7.92 -8.15
CA MET A 46 -10.03 -7.54 -7.73
C MET A 46 -9.10 -8.75 -7.64
N ALA A 47 -9.56 -9.86 -7.05
CA ALA A 47 -8.78 -11.11 -7.01
C ALA A 47 -8.40 -11.59 -8.42
N ARG A 48 -9.31 -11.51 -9.40
CA ARG A 48 -9.03 -11.86 -10.80
C ARG A 48 -8.05 -10.92 -11.50
N SER A 49 -7.76 -9.74 -10.95
CA SER A 49 -6.70 -8.87 -11.46
C SER A 49 -5.29 -9.27 -10.98
N GLY A 50 -5.16 -10.37 -10.24
CA GLY A 50 -3.89 -10.88 -9.71
C GLY A 50 -3.42 -10.16 -8.44
N MET A 51 -4.22 -9.25 -7.89
CA MET A 51 -3.91 -8.47 -6.69
C MET A 51 -5.04 -8.64 -5.66
N PRO A 52 -5.11 -9.78 -4.98
CA PRO A 52 -6.11 -10.01 -3.94
C PRO A 52 -5.92 -9.05 -2.76
N PRO A 53 -6.99 -8.77 -1.98
CA PRO A 53 -6.88 -7.93 -0.80
C PRO A 53 -5.96 -8.54 0.28
N LEU A 54 -5.26 -7.68 1.01
CA LEU A 54 -4.44 -8.01 2.18
C LEU A 54 -5.33 -8.27 3.39
N ALA A 55 -5.07 -9.37 4.10
CA ALA A 55 -5.52 -9.52 5.48
C ALA A 55 -4.74 -8.56 6.39
N VAL A 56 -5.31 -8.20 7.54
CA VAL A 56 -4.68 -7.28 8.51
C VAL A 56 -3.30 -7.76 8.93
N GLU A 57 -3.15 -9.06 9.21
CA GLU A 57 -1.87 -9.64 9.64
C GLU A 57 -0.80 -9.54 8.54
N GLN A 58 -1.20 -9.69 7.27
CA GLN A 58 -0.30 -9.52 6.13
C GLN A 58 0.11 -8.06 5.95
N GLY A 59 -0.86 -7.14 6.09
CA GLY A 59 -0.59 -5.71 6.05
C GLY A 59 0.38 -5.26 7.15
N MET A 60 0.21 -5.75 8.38
CA MET A 60 1.12 -5.45 9.49
C MET A 60 2.53 -6.02 9.27
N ALA A 61 2.65 -7.25 8.79
CA ALA A 61 3.96 -7.82 8.48
C ALA A 61 4.70 -7.03 7.37
N LEU A 62 3.97 -6.56 6.35
CA LEU A 62 4.52 -5.71 5.31
C LEU A 62 4.89 -4.31 5.81
N PHE A 63 4.15 -3.77 6.78
CA PHE A 63 4.47 -2.50 7.41
C PHE A 63 5.81 -2.57 8.13
N ASP A 64 6.01 -3.59 8.96
CA ASP A 64 7.27 -3.80 9.68
C ASP A 64 8.44 -3.96 8.69
N ALA A 65 8.27 -4.79 7.65
CA ALA A 65 9.28 -4.97 6.61
C ALA A 65 9.60 -3.67 5.84
N ALA A 66 8.61 -2.81 5.63
CA ALA A 66 8.81 -1.54 4.93
C ALA A 66 9.64 -0.54 5.73
N LEU A 67 9.45 -0.49 7.06
CA LEU A 67 10.23 0.36 7.95
C LEU A 67 11.71 -0.03 7.98
N ASP A 68 12.02 -1.32 7.87
CA ASP A 68 13.39 -1.83 7.85
C ASP A 68 14.11 -1.61 6.49
N HIS A 69 13.37 -1.31 5.42
CA HIS A 69 13.93 -1.21 4.07
C HIS A 69 14.64 0.13 3.78
N GLY A 70 14.29 1.20 4.51
CA GLY A 70 14.92 2.53 4.36
C GLY A 70 14.67 3.22 3.01
N ARG A 71 13.65 2.81 2.25
CA ARG A 71 13.23 3.46 1.00
C ARG A 71 12.15 4.52 1.26
N PRO A 72 12.13 5.63 0.52
CA PRO A 72 11.14 6.68 0.72
C PRO A 72 9.73 6.27 0.28
N VAL A 73 9.62 5.45 -0.78
CA VAL A 73 8.33 5.02 -1.34
C VAL A 73 8.38 3.51 -1.57
N LEU A 74 7.36 2.81 -1.07
CA LEU A 74 7.18 1.37 -1.24
C LEU A 74 5.73 1.06 -1.59
N LEU A 75 5.52 -0.05 -2.28
CA LEU A 75 4.20 -0.55 -2.69
C LEU A 75 3.96 -1.91 -1.99
N PRO A 76 3.40 -1.94 -0.78
CA PRO A 76 3.09 -3.20 -0.12
C PRO A 76 1.80 -3.76 -0.71
N ILE A 77 1.96 -4.79 -1.54
CA ILE A 77 0.88 -5.47 -2.24
C ILE A 77 1.08 -6.99 -2.15
N ARG A 78 -0.03 -7.72 -2.20
CA ARG A 78 -0.02 -9.15 -2.50
C ARG A 78 -0.26 -9.33 -3.99
N VAL A 79 0.59 -10.12 -4.63
CA VAL A 79 0.43 -10.52 -6.03
C VAL A 79 0.33 -12.04 -6.08
N ASP A 80 -0.71 -12.57 -6.72
CA ASP A 80 -0.77 -13.98 -7.06
C ASP A 80 -0.10 -14.14 -8.43
N LEU A 81 1.11 -14.71 -8.45
CA LEU A 81 1.93 -14.96 -9.64
C LEU A 81 1.63 -16.31 -10.28
#